data_AF-U5S233-F1
#
_entry.id   AF-U5S233-F1
#
_cell.length_a   1.000
_cell.length_b   1.000
_cell.length_c   1.000
_cell.angle_alpha   90.00
_cell.angle_beta   90.00
_cell.angle_gamma   90.00
#
_symmetry.space_group_name_H-M   'P 1'
#
loop_
_entity.id
_entity.type
_entity.pdbx_description
1 polymer ?
#
loop_
_entity_poly.entity_id
_entity_poly.type
_entity_poly.pdbx_seq_one_letter_code
_entity_poly.pdbx_strand_id
1 'polypeptide(L)'
;MFAGQGDAGGKQVAFKDIDEPYETDAEYAIPNRCKYIITFTARQSFEGTRRQAGITEGFAVWYSYARYIKMMCHMQEFIRGLGYDCLNMSGLCFSNPLSAITGLGEHGRMSSPTIHPKNGTTNRANGWAFLTDLPISPTKPIDFGAYKFCETCG
;
A
#
# COMPACT_ATOMS: atom_id res chain seq x y z
N MET A 1 -19.18 3.16 -6.57
CA MET A 1 -19.15 2.08 -7.58
C MET A 1 -17.95 2.33 -8.48
N PHE A 2 -16.85 1.60 -8.29
CA PHE A 2 -15.74 1.56 -9.25
C PHE A 2 -16.00 0.35 -10.15
N ALA A 3 -16.70 0.55 -11.25
CA ALA A 3 -16.91 -0.48 -12.26
C ALA A 3 -15.83 -0.34 -13.34
N GLY A 4 -15.12 -1.43 -13.63
CA GLY A 4 -14.45 -1.65 -14.93
C GLY A 4 -12.96 -1.36 -15.00
N GLN A 5 -12.16 -2.44 -14.97
CA GLN A 5 -10.87 -2.65 -15.66
C GLN A 5 -9.76 -1.60 -15.48
N GLY A 6 -8.77 -1.93 -14.66
CA GLY A 6 -7.45 -1.27 -14.67
C GLY A 6 -6.46 -2.04 -15.55
N ASP A 7 -5.46 -1.38 -16.15
CA ASP A 7 -4.34 -2.05 -16.81
C ASP A 7 -3.11 -2.05 -15.89
N ALA A 8 -2.47 -3.20 -15.74
CA ALA A 8 -1.19 -3.32 -15.05
C ALA A 8 -0.24 -4.21 -15.85
N GLY A 9 0.80 -3.59 -16.43
CA GLY A 9 1.80 -4.30 -17.21
C GLY A 9 1.25 -4.91 -18.51
N GLY A 10 0.18 -4.34 -19.08
CA GLY A 10 -0.49 -4.85 -20.28
C GLY A 10 -1.54 -5.92 -20.01
N LYS A 11 -1.80 -6.25 -18.74
CA LYS A 11 -2.88 -7.16 -18.31
C LYS A 11 -4.02 -6.39 -17.67
N GLN A 12 -5.24 -6.84 -17.93
CA GLN A 12 -6.44 -6.26 -17.34
C GLN A 12 -6.67 -6.77 -15.91
N VAL A 13 -6.85 -5.87 -14.95
CA VAL A 13 -7.29 -6.19 -13.58
C VAL A 13 -8.82 -6.20 -13.57
N ALA A 14 -9.42 -7.39 -13.42
CA ALA A 14 -10.85 -7.61 -13.54
C ALA A 14 -11.45 -8.25 -12.29
N PHE A 15 -12.45 -7.59 -11.70
CA PHE A 15 -13.26 -8.13 -10.63
C PHE A 15 -14.42 -8.95 -11.20
N LYS A 16 -14.56 -10.22 -10.78
CA LYS A 16 -15.51 -11.18 -11.35
C LYS A 16 -16.18 -12.04 -10.27
N ASP A 17 -17.35 -12.57 -10.59
CA ASP A 17 -18.01 -13.61 -9.78
C ASP A 17 -17.35 -14.97 -10.05
N ILE A 18 -16.21 -15.22 -9.38
CA ILE A 18 -15.40 -16.44 -9.51
C ILE A 18 -15.03 -16.98 -8.13
N ASP A 19 -14.86 -18.30 -8.03
CA ASP A 19 -14.55 -18.98 -6.78
C ASP A 19 -13.06 -18.97 -6.45
N GLU A 20 -12.15 -18.84 -7.41
CA GLU A 20 -10.72 -18.78 -7.14
C GLU A 20 -10.05 -17.70 -8.00
N PRO A 21 -9.10 -16.94 -7.46
CA PRO A 21 -8.32 -15.96 -8.21
C PRO A 21 -7.40 -16.66 -9.22
N TYR A 22 -7.27 -16.11 -10.43
CA TYR A 22 -6.37 -16.64 -11.45
C TYR A 22 -5.72 -15.53 -12.27
N GLU A 23 -4.59 -15.88 -12.91
CA GLU A 23 -3.85 -15.02 -13.82
C GLU A 23 -3.77 -15.69 -15.20
N THR A 24 -3.98 -14.90 -16.25
CA THR A 24 -3.73 -15.30 -17.64
C THR A 24 -2.75 -14.32 -18.29
N ASP A 25 -2.42 -14.54 -19.56
CA ASP A 25 -1.61 -13.58 -20.33
C ASP A 25 -2.34 -12.24 -20.54
N ALA A 26 -3.67 -12.22 -20.45
CA ALA A 26 -4.50 -11.05 -20.72
C ALA A 26 -5.04 -10.36 -19.46
N GLU A 27 -5.18 -11.08 -18.33
CA GLU A 27 -5.86 -10.53 -17.15
C GLU A 27 -5.42 -11.12 -15.81
N TYR A 28 -5.59 -10.32 -14.77
CA TYR A 28 -5.66 -10.68 -13.37
C TYR A 28 -7.13 -10.74 -12.94
N ALA A 29 -7.65 -11.95 -12.73
CA ALA A 29 -9.04 -12.15 -12.34
C ALA A 29 -9.15 -12.25 -10.80
N ILE A 30 -9.93 -11.34 -10.23
CA ILE A 30 -10.10 -11.16 -8.79
C ILE A 30 -11.54 -11.51 -8.40
N PRO A 31 -11.76 -12.40 -7.41
CA PRO A 31 -13.09 -12.68 -6.88
C PRO A 31 -13.77 -11.43 -6.29
N ASN A 32 -15.04 -11.21 -6.62
CA ASN A 32 -15.85 -10.11 -6.07
C ASN A 32 -15.99 -10.15 -4.53
N ARG A 33 -15.78 -11.31 -3.90
CA ARG A 33 -15.76 -11.44 -2.43
C ARG A 33 -14.55 -10.76 -1.77
N CYS A 34 -13.45 -10.57 -2.50
CA CYS A 34 -12.23 -9.89 -2.02
C CYS A 34 -12.46 -8.37 -1.96
N LYS A 35 -13.28 -7.93 -1.01
CA LYS A 35 -13.76 -6.55 -0.89
C LYS A 35 -13.00 -5.70 0.13
N TYR A 36 -12.13 -6.33 0.93
CA TYR A 36 -11.36 -5.63 1.96
C TYR A 36 -9.94 -5.39 1.49
N ILE A 37 -9.40 -4.23 1.87
CA ILE A 37 -8.03 -3.84 1.57
C ILE A 37 -7.26 -3.60 2.86
N ILE A 38 -6.09 -4.22 2.99
CA ILE A 38 -5.18 -4.02 4.12
C ILE A 38 -3.93 -3.34 3.58
N THR A 39 -3.69 -2.12 4.04
CA THR A 39 -2.50 -1.34 3.66
C THR A 39 -1.50 -1.29 4.80
N PHE A 40 -0.21 -1.30 4.46
CA PHE A 40 0.85 -1.10 5.44
C PHE A 40 1.84 -0.03 5.00
N THR A 41 2.81 0.21 5.87
CA THR A 41 3.93 1.11 5.61
C THR A 41 5.19 0.54 6.26
N ALA A 42 6.33 0.78 5.63
CA ALA A 42 7.65 0.41 6.12
C ALA A 42 8.41 1.65 6.58
N ARG A 43 8.56 1.83 7.89
CA ARG A 43 9.39 2.91 8.44
C ARG A 43 10.84 2.75 8.02
N GLN A 44 11.44 3.81 7.49
CA GLN A 44 12.87 3.87 7.23
C GLN A 44 13.66 4.13 8.53
N SER A 45 14.97 3.84 8.49
CA SER A 45 15.87 4.32 9.54
C SER A 45 15.88 5.85 9.52
N PHE A 46 15.50 6.47 10.63
CA PHE A 46 15.47 7.93 10.75
C PHE A 46 16.87 8.53 10.59
N GLU A 47 17.87 7.96 11.26
CA GLU A 47 19.26 8.40 11.18
C GLU A 47 19.86 8.19 9.78
N GLY A 48 19.51 7.08 9.12
CA GLY A 48 19.93 6.83 7.74
C GLY A 48 19.28 7.81 6.76
N THR A 49 18.01 8.15 6.98
CA THR A 49 17.26 9.07 6.13
C THR A 49 17.72 10.52 6.30
N ARG A 50 18.13 10.94 7.51
CA ARG A 50 18.71 12.29 7.73
C ARG A 50 20.06 12.49 7.04
N ARG A 51 20.78 11.41 6.73
CA ARG A 51 22.08 11.43 6.05
C ARG A 51 21.95 11.09 4.56
N GLN A 52 20.76 11.33 3.99
CA GLN A 52 20.45 11.04 2.58
C GLN A 52 21.34 11.79 1.58
N ALA A 53 21.91 12.93 1.95
CA ALA A 53 22.95 13.58 1.16
C ALA A 53 24.28 12.78 1.30
N GLY A 54 24.39 11.63 0.62
CA GLY A 54 25.57 10.76 0.62
C GLY A 54 25.28 9.30 0.24
N ILE A 55 26.27 8.42 0.39
CA ILE A 55 26.24 6.97 0.03
C ILE A 55 25.13 6.19 0.77
N THR A 56 24.66 6.71 1.90
CA THR A 56 23.79 5.99 2.85
C THR A 56 22.29 6.06 2.52
N GLU A 57 21.87 6.89 1.55
CA GLU A 57 20.46 7.00 1.14
C GLU A 57 19.88 5.64 0.72
N GLY A 58 20.63 4.93 -0.13
CA GLY A 58 20.21 3.63 -0.65
C GLY A 58 19.94 2.61 0.45
N PHE A 59 20.80 2.53 1.48
CA PHE A 59 20.66 1.48 2.50
C PHE A 59 19.34 1.59 3.27
N ALA A 60 18.97 2.77 3.75
CA ALA A 60 17.74 2.94 4.55
C ALA A 60 16.47 2.61 3.74
N VAL A 61 16.49 2.91 2.43
CA VAL A 61 15.40 2.62 1.51
C VAL A 61 15.31 1.12 1.20
N TRP A 62 16.41 0.53 0.72
CA TRP A 62 16.47 -0.88 0.32
C TRP A 62 16.23 -1.83 1.48
N TYR A 63 16.77 -1.51 2.66
CA TYR A 63 16.50 -2.28 3.87
C TYR A 63 15.00 -2.29 4.22
N SER A 64 14.31 -1.15 4.03
CA SER A 64 12.88 -1.05 4.29
C SER A 64 12.07 -1.95 3.35
N TYR A 65 12.39 -1.96 2.05
CA TYR A 65 11.74 -2.86 1.09
C TYR A 65 12.03 -4.34 1.36
N ALA A 66 13.29 -4.69 1.67
CA ALA A 66 13.68 -6.07 1.95
C ALA A 66 12.96 -6.63 3.18
N ARG A 67 12.84 -5.83 4.25
CA ARG A 67 12.08 -6.21 5.45
C ARG A 67 10.59 -6.34 5.16
N TYR A 68 10.06 -5.48 4.30
CA TYR A 68 8.64 -5.45 3.96
C TYR A 68 8.19 -6.72 3.24
N ILE A 69 8.97 -7.22 2.28
CA ILE A 69 8.67 -8.48 1.56
C ILE A 69 8.47 -9.65 2.54
N LYS A 70 9.33 -9.77 3.55
CA LYS A 70 9.20 -10.81 4.58
C LYS A 70 7.89 -10.69 5.35
N MET A 71 7.57 -9.48 5.82
CA MET A 71 6.31 -9.21 6.51
C MET A 71 5.10 -9.56 5.64
N MET A 72 5.17 -9.22 4.36
CA MET A 72 4.09 -9.51 3.43
C MET A 72 3.85 -11.01 3.25
N CYS A 73 4.90 -11.78 3.00
CA CYS A 73 4.78 -13.24 2.88
C CYS A 73 4.17 -13.85 4.14
N HIS A 74 4.63 -13.43 5.33
CA HIS A 74 4.07 -13.94 6.59
C HIS A 74 2.59 -13.55 6.77
N MET A 75 2.23 -12.31 6.46
CA MET A 75 0.84 -11.85 6.60
C MET A 75 -0.09 -12.52 5.58
N GLN A 76 0.37 -12.71 4.35
CA GLN A 76 -0.40 -13.38 3.31
C GLN A 76 -0.69 -14.84 3.67
N GLU A 77 0.34 -15.57 4.12
CA GLU A 77 0.17 -16.95 4.57
C GLU A 77 -0.63 -17.06 5.86
N PHE A 78 -0.53 -16.07 6.76
CA PHE A 78 -1.37 -16.03 7.95
C PHE A 78 -2.86 -15.91 7.60
N ILE A 79 -3.23 -14.98 6.70
CA ILE A 79 -4.63 -14.80 6.28
C ILE A 79 -5.14 -16.04 5.54
N ARG A 80 -4.31 -16.64 4.67
CA ARG A 80 -4.62 -17.92 4.00
C ARG A 80 -4.81 -19.06 5.00
N GLY A 81 -3.97 -19.14 6.03
CA GLY A 81 -4.10 -20.12 7.11
C GLY A 81 -5.37 -19.98 7.95
N LEU A 82 -5.99 -18.79 7.96
CA LEU A 82 -7.31 -18.56 8.56
C LEU A 82 -8.47 -18.99 7.64
N GLY A 83 -8.19 -19.44 6.42
CA GLY A 83 -9.18 -19.87 5.44
C GLY A 83 -9.72 -18.75 4.54
N TYR A 84 -9.02 -17.62 4.47
CA TYR A 84 -9.40 -16.46 3.66
C TYR A 84 -8.43 -16.24 2.51
N ASP A 85 -8.91 -15.73 1.39
CA ASP A 85 -8.04 -15.33 0.30
C ASP A 85 -7.29 -14.06 0.63
N CYS A 86 -6.03 -14.02 0.22
CA CYS A 86 -5.17 -12.85 0.37
C CYS A 86 -4.33 -12.66 -0.88
N LEU A 87 -4.66 -11.63 -1.64
CA LEU A 87 -4.04 -11.27 -2.91
C LEU A 87 -3.12 -10.09 -2.70
N ASN A 88 -1.89 -10.23 -3.16
CA ASN A 88 -0.92 -9.15 -3.12
C ASN A 88 -1.15 -8.20 -4.30
N MET A 89 -1.52 -6.96 -4.00
CA MET A 89 -1.77 -5.91 -5.00
C MET A 89 -0.58 -4.96 -5.17
N SER A 90 0.58 -5.30 -4.62
CA SER A 90 1.78 -4.47 -4.69
C SER A 90 2.26 -4.36 -6.13
N GLY A 91 2.39 -3.13 -6.62
CA GLY A 91 2.71 -2.85 -8.03
C GLY A 91 1.47 -2.73 -8.95
N LEU A 92 0.30 -3.21 -8.51
CA LEU A 92 -0.97 -3.09 -9.26
C LEU A 92 -1.81 -1.88 -8.81
N CYS A 93 -1.50 -1.28 -7.66
CA CYS A 93 -2.26 -0.17 -7.09
C CYS A 93 -1.40 1.07 -6.82
N PHE A 94 -2.03 2.24 -6.90
CA PHE A 94 -1.41 3.51 -6.52
C PHE A 94 -1.37 3.63 -5.00
N SER A 95 -0.15 3.61 -4.47
CA SER A 95 0.10 3.43 -3.05
C SER A 95 -0.27 4.68 -2.22
N ASN A 96 -0.07 5.87 -2.77
CA ASN A 96 -0.39 7.14 -2.10
C ASN A 96 -1.90 7.37 -1.89
N PRO A 97 -2.76 7.30 -2.93
CA PRO A 97 -4.20 7.40 -2.75
C PRO A 97 -4.73 6.39 -1.74
N LEU A 98 -4.23 5.14 -1.80
CA LEU A 98 -4.58 4.10 -0.83
C LEU A 98 -4.21 4.51 0.59
N SER A 99 -3.00 5.02 0.81
CA SER A 99 -2.57 5.48 2.14
C SER A 99 -3.46 6.59 2.71
N ALA A 100 -3.96 7.48 1.86
CA ALA A 100 -4.86 8.55 2.29
C ALA A 100 -6.24 8.00 2.68
N ILE A 101 -6.85 7.16 1.85
CA ILE A 101 -8.21 6.64 2.10
C ILE A 101 -8.25 5.61 3.23
N THR A 102 -7.16 4.89 3.48
CA THR A 102 -7.06 3.94 4.60
C THR A 102 -6.60 4.60 5.91
N GLY A 103 -6.36 5.91 5.91
CA GLY A 103 -5.98 6.66 7.11
C GLY A 103 -4.54 6.41 7.58
N LEU A 104 -3.65 5.92 6.71
CA LEU A 104 -2.22 5.82 7.02
C LEU A 104 -1.53 7.18 7.07
N GLY A 105 -2.04 8.18 6.35
CA GLY A 105 -1.43 9.49 6.27
C GLY A 105 -2.24 10.49 5.46
N GLU A 106 -1.70 11.70 5.32
CA GLU A 106 -2.24 12.75 4.44
C GLU A 106 -1.33 13.03 3.25
N HIS A 107 -1.94 13.46 2.16
CA HIS A 107 -1.21 14.00 1.02
C HIS A 107 -0.50 15.31 1.41
N GLY A 108 0.70 15.53 0.89
CA GLY A 108 1.49 16.73 1.18
C GLY A 108 2.21 17.28 -0.05
N ARG A 109 2.85 18.44 0.10
CA ARG A 109 3.51 19.19 -0.99
C ARG A 109 4.47 18.37 -1.85
N MET A 110 5.24 17.47 -1.24
CA MET A 110 6.19 16.61 -1.95
C MET A 110 5.52 15.55 -2.84
N SER A 111 4.19 15.50 -2.85
CA SER A 111 3.34 14.51 -3.49
C SER A 111 3.49 13.09 -2.92
N SER A 112 4.69 12.50 -2.99
CA SER A 112 5.00 11.15 -2.51
C SER A 112 6.28 11.14 -1.68
N PRO A 113 6.32 10.47 -0.52
CA PRO A 113 5.24 9.67 0.07
C PRO A 113 4.12 10.49 0.74
N THR A 114 3.02 9.80 1.06
CA THR A 114 1.99 10.29 2.00
C THR A 114 2.62 10.52 3.37
N ILE A 115 2.30 11.65 4.01
CA ILE A 115 2.85 12.06 5.31
C ILE A 115 2.15 11.28 6.42
N HIS A 116 2.90 10.45 7.13
CA HIS A 116 2.42 9.68 8.26
C HIS A 116 2.51 10.50 9.56
N PRO A 117 1.46 10.57 10.41
CA PRO A 117 1.42 11.47 11.57
C PRO A 117 2.58 11.24 12.56
N LYS A 118 3.00 9.97 12.75
CA LYS A 118 4.11 9.62 13.64
C LYS A 118 5.51 9.73 13.00
N ASN A 119 5.63 9.49 11.69
CA ASN A 119 6.93 9.23 11.05
C ASN A 119 7.27 10.28 9.97
N GLY A 120 6.40 11.27 9.77
CA GLY A 120 6.52 12.24 8.68
C GLY A 120 6.56 11.52 7.35
N THR A 121 7.58 11.83 6.56
CA THR A 121 7.81 11.28 5.21
C THR A 121 8.88 10.17 5.20
N THR A 122 9.33 9.73 6.38
CA THR A 122 10.36 8.69 6.56
C THR A 122 9.76 7.28 6.51
N ASN A 123 9.01 7.00 5.45
CA ASN A 123 8.21 5.80 5.27
C ASN A 123 8.18 5.37 3.80
N ARG A 124 8.27 4.05 3.58
CA ARG A 124 8.24 3.40 2.26
C ARG A 124 7.09 2.41 2.18
N ALA A 125 6.85 1.88 0.98
CA ALA A 125 5.76 0.96 0.70
C ALA A 125 4.38 1.48 1.17
N ASN A 126 4.19 2.81 1.15
CA ASN A 126 3.00 3.45 1.70
C ASN A 126 1.80 3.10 0.86
N GLY A 127 0.92 2.25 1.38
CA GLY A 127 -0.27 1.79 0.65
C GLY A 127 0.02 0.66 -0.31
N TRP A 128 1.08 -0.11 -0.07
CA TRP A 128 1.12 -1.48 -0.56
C TRP A 128 0.03 -2.27 0.15
N ALA A 129 -0.71 -3.04 -0.63
CA ALA A 129 -2.00 -3.53 -0.22
C ALA A 129 -2.15 -5.02 -0.42
N PHE A 130 -2.83 -5.66 0.53
CA PHE A 130 -3.52 -6.92 0.30
C PHE A 130 -4.97 -6.67 0.00
N LEU A 131 -5.51 -7.41 -0.95
CA LEU A 131 -6.93 -7.55 -1.16
C LEU A 131 -7.37 -8.90 -0.60
N THR A 132 -8.42 -8.91 0.21
CA THR A 132 -8.85 -10.10 0.95
C THR A 132 -10.37 -10.12 1.13
N ASP A 133 -10.91 -11.31 1.34
CA ASP A 133 -12.29 -11.54 1.78
C ASP A 133 -12.42 -11.66 3.32
N LEU A 134 -11.30 -11.59 4.05
CA LEU A 134 -11.28 -11.54 5.51
C LEU A 134 -12.10 -10.34 6.03
N PRO A 135 -13.18 -10.54 6.81
CA PRO A 135 -13.99 -9.46 7.32
C PRO A 135 -13.22 -8.63 8.35
N ILE A 136 -12.86 -7.41 7.95
CA ILE A 136 -12.17 -6.43 8.80
C ILE A 136 -12.93 -5.13 8.85
N SER A 137 -12.87 -4.44 9.99
CA SER A 137 -13.45 -3.11 10.12
C SER A 137 -12.59 -2.09 9.35
N PRO A 138 -13.16 -1.30 8.42
CA PRO A 138 -12.43 -0.23 7.77
C PRO A 138 -11.95 0.83 8.77
N THR A 139 -10.75 1.33 8.54
CA THR A 139 -10.26 2.55 9.17
C THR A 139 -10.83 3.78 8.46
N LYS A 140 -10.84 4.92 9.14
CA LYS A 140 -11.26 6.20 8.56
C LYS A 140 -10.04 6.95 8.04
N PRO A 141 -10.17 7.74 6.95
CA PRO A 141 -9.19 8.76 6.61
C PRO A 141 -8.90 9.68 7.80
N ILE A 142 -7.72 10.29 7.83
CA ILE A 142 -7.28 11.17 8.91
C ILE A 142 -7.10 12.61 8.42
N ASP A 143 -7.23 13.55 9.35
CA ASP A 143 -6.87 14.97 9.19
C ASP A 143 -6.09 15.41 10.45
N PHE A 144 -4.78 15.49 10.34
CA PHE A 144 -3.82 16.09 11.26
C PHE A 144 -3.25 17.42 10.73
N GLY A 145 -3.84 17.99 9.67
CA GLY A 145 -3.49 19.31 9.14
C GLY A 145 -2.22 19.34 8.27
N ALA A 146 -1.81 18.20 7.70
CA ALA A 146 -0.61 18.14 6.85
C ALA A 146 -0.78 18.99 5.59
N TYR A 147 -1.97 18.97 4.99
CA TYR A 147 -2.29 19.78 3.82
C TYR A 147 -2.16 21.28 4.12
N LYS A 148 -2.81 21.77 5.19
CA LYS A 148 -2.76 23.18 5.62
C LYS A 148 -1.34 23.61 5.97
N PHE A 149 -0.59 22.76 6.65
CA PHE A 149 0.82 23.03 6.92
C PHE A 149 1.61 23.15 5.62
N CYS A 150 1.38 22.24 4.68
CA CYS A 150 2.05 22.26 3.39
C CYS A 150 1.79 23.57 2.64
N GLU A 151 0.58 24.15 2.68
CA GLU A 151 0.25 25.42 1.99
C GLU A 151 1.22 26.56 2.32
N THR A 152 1.69 26.66 3.57
CA THR A 152 2.49 27.79 4.05
C THR A 152 3.95 27.45 4.37
N CYS A 153 4.38 26.19 4.27
CA CYS A 153 5.68 25.76 4.79
C CYS A 153 6.91 26.29 4.05
N GLY A 154 6.75 26.78 2.82
CA GLY A 154 7.84 27.17 1.92
C GLY A 154 7.61 26.69 0.49
#